data_AF-A0A1F5FVR0-F1
#
_entry.id   AF-A0A1F5FVR0-F1
#
_cell.length_a   1.000
_cell.length_b   1.000
_cell.length_c   1.000
_cell.angle_alpha   90.00
_cell.angle_beta   90.00
_cell.angle_gamma   90.00
#
_symmetry.space_group_name_H-M   'P 1'
#
loop_
_entity.id
_entity.type
_entity.pdbx_description
1 polymer ?
#
loop_
_entity_poly.entity_id
_entity_poly.type
_entity_poly.pdbx_seq_one_letter_code
_entity_poly.pdbx_strand_id
1 'polypeptide(L)'
;MAFSFIDLFFPKRCVSCGGIGAYICSECYSRIEYLEKPVCPVCQRQAIVGKTHPGCRNKYSLDGLVCACRYQGAVKAAIAKVKYKWVYDIGKSLTDLIVDNFWRYELPSDIILCPIPLYSNREKWRGFNQARILAKVLSKQFRQSYTEVLFRTRDTKPQVGLKKKERLENIKGAFDLHPSLHPSGHPEFSSGSDIRG
;
A
#
# COMPACT_ATOMS: atom_id res chain seq x y z
N MET A 1 0.71 11.83 -26.53
CA MET A 1 0.34 12.47 -25.24
C MET A 1 -0.53 13.67 -25.56
N ALA A 2 -1.78 13.70 -25.11
CA ALA A 2 -2.68 14.84 -25.36
C ALA A 2 -2.36 15.94 -24.34
N PHE A 3 -1.87 17.09 -24.82
CA PHE A 3 -1.73 18.31 -24.03
C PHE A 3 -3.13 18.91 -23.84
N SER A 4 -3.58 19.09 -22.61
CA SER A 4 -4.84 19.78 -22.32
C SER A 4 -4.59 21.28 -22.16
N PHE A 5 -5.55 22.12 -22.52
CA PHE A 5 -5.49 23.58 -22.36
C PHE A 5 -5.23 24.02 -20.90
N ILE A 6 -5.57 23.16 -19.93
CA ILE A 6 -5.33 23.36 -18.50
C ILE A 6 -3.83 23.22 -18.15
N ASP A 7 -3.09 22.37 -18.87
CA ASP A 7 -1.66 22.15 -18.62
C ASP A 7 -0.79 23.38 -18.98
N LEU A 8 -1.33 24.33 -19.76
CA LEU A 8 -0.66 25.59 -20.11
C LEU A 8 -0.64 26.57 -18.92
N PHE A 9 -1.72 26.62 -18.14
CA PHE A 9 -1.85 27.48 -16.97
C PHE A 9 -1.44 26.78 -15.66
N PHE A 10 -1.54 25.45 -15.63
CA PHE A 10 -1.20 24.61 -14.48
C PHE A 10 -0.29 23.45 -14.89
N PRO A 11 0.95 23.73 -15.34
CA PRO A 11 1.86 22.69 -15.79
C PRO A 11 2.18 21.72 -14.66
N LYS A 12 2.17 20.43 -14.97
CA LYS A 12 2.59 19.38 -14.03
C LYS A 12 4.02 19.66 -13.59
N ARG A 13 4.25 19.71 -12.28
CA ARG A 13 5.58 19.94 -11.70
C ARG A 13 6.02 18.74 -10.88
N CYS A 14 7.30 18.41 -11.01
CA CYS A 14 7.92 17.32 -10.29
C CYS A 14 7.83 17.63 -8.80
N VAL A 15 7.28 16.69 -8.04
CA VAL A 15 7.08 16.83 -6.59
C VAL A 15 8.39 16.89 -5.81
N SER A 16 9.48 16.40 -6.42
CA SER A 16 10.82 16.35 -5.83
C SER A 16 11.66 17.58 -6.18
N CYS A 17 11.84 17.90 -7.47
CA CYS A 17 12.74 18.95 -7.92
C CYS A 17 12.05 20.20 -8.52
N GLY A 18 10.74 20.15 -8.73
CA GLY A 18 9.96 21.26 -9.32
C GLY A 18 10.02 21.38 -10.85
N GLY A 19 10.77 20.52 -11.55
CA GLY A 19 10.84 20.51 -13.02
C GLY A 19 9.47 20.28 -13.68
N ILE A 20 9.28 20.81 -14.89
CA ILE A 20 7.98 20.83 -15.58
C ILE A 20 7.79 19.57 -16.44
N GLY A 21 6.54 19.10 -16.57
CA GLY A 21 6.10 18.08 -17.52
C GLY A 21 5.63 16.77 -16.89
N ALA A 22 6.06 16.46 -15.66
CA ALA A 22 5.66 15.25 -14.95
C ALA A 22 5.69 15.42 -13.43
N TYR A 23 4.92 14.61 -12.70
CA TYR A 23 4.95 14.60 -11.23
C TYR A 23 6.20 13.97 -10.64
N ILE A 24 6.81 13.04 -11.37
CA ILE A 24 8.17 12.56 -11.14
C ILE A 24 8.85 12.64 -12.51
N CYS A 25 9.78 13.59 -12.67
CA CYS A 25 10.52 13.72 -13.94
C CYS A 25 11.50 12.56 -14.12
N SER A 26 11.97 12.33 -15.34
CA SER A 26 12.91 11.25 -15.68
C SER A 26 14.17 11.27 -14.81
N GLU A 27 14.73 12.45 -14.55
CA GLU A 27 15.91 12.61 -13.69
C GLU A 27 15.64 12.24 -12.22
N CYS A 28 14.46 12.57 -11.70
CA CYS A 28 14.07 12.14 -10.35
C CYS A 28 13.70 10.65 -10.32
N TYR A 29 13.20 10.11 -11.43
CA TYR A 29 12.87 8.70 -11.57
C TYR A 29 14.13 7.81 -11.60
N SER A 30 15.17 8.23 -12.32
CA SER A 30 16.44 7.50 -12.43
C SER A 30 17.19 7.41 -11.09
N ARG A 31 16.97 8.37 -10.18
CA ARG A 31 17.55 8.40 -8.83
C ARG A 31 16.74 7.64 -7.78
N ILE A 32 15.67 6.95 -8.18
CA ILE A 32 14.89 6.13 -7.25
C ILE A 32 15.73 4.93 -6.82
N GLU A 33 15.90 4.80 -5.51
CA GLU A 33 16.64 3.68 -4.95
C GLU A 33 15.73 2.47 -4.75
N TYR A 34 16.18 1.35 -5.31
CA TYR A 34 15.50 0.07 -5.21
C TYR A 34 16.16 -0.81 -4.17
N LEU A 35 15.43 -1.79 -3.65
CA LEU A 35 16.06 -2.86 -2.89
C LEU A 35 16.76 -3.79 -3.88
N GLU A 36 18.09 -3.90 -3.79
CA GLU A 36 18.87 -4.83 -4.62
C GLU A 36 18.40 -6.27 -4.44
N LYS A 37 18.05 -6.63 -3.20
CA LYS A 37 17.63 -7.97 -2.82
C LYS A 37 16.39 -7.91 -1.93
N PRO A 38 15.40 -8.79 -2.14
CA PRO A 38 14.27 -8.94 -1.22
C PRO A 38 14.73 -9.27 0.21
N VAL A 39 13.91 -8.92 1.20
CA VAL A 39 14.21 -9.12 2.62
C VAL A 39 13.07 -9.85 3.34
N CYS A 40 13.40 -10.55 4.41
CA CYS A 40 12.41 -11.18 5.29
C CYS A 40 11.68 -10.08 6.10
N PRO A 41 10.34 -10.06 6.15
CA PRO A 41 9.60 -9.04 6.91
C PRO A 41 9.86 -9.08 8.42
N VAL A 42 10.34 -10.21 8.95
CA VAL A 42 10.54 -10.41 10.38
C VAL A 42 11.94 -10.00 10.82
N CYS A 43 12.98 -10.59 10.22
CA CYS A 43 14.37 -10.34 10.63
C CYS A 43 15.13 -9.36 9.73
N GLN A 44 14.51 -8.90 8.63
CA GLN A 44 15.05 -7.92 7.68
C GLN A 44 16.36 -8.32 6.98
N ARG A 45 16.83 -9.55 7.18
CA ARG A 45 17.93 -10.15 6.39
C ARG A 45 17.44 -10.52 4.99
N GLN A 46 18.38 -10.63 4.05
CA GLN A 46 18.10 -11.06 2.67
C GLN A 46 17.25 -12.33 2.64
N ALA A 47 16.22 -12.34 1.80
CA ALA A 47 15.30 -13.46 1.61
C ALA A 47 15.21 -13.85 0.13
N ILE A 48 14.90 -15.12 -0.12
CA ILE A 48 14.62 -15.63 -1.46
C ILE A 48 13.22 -15.13 -1.85
N VAL A 49 13.14 -14.35 -2.93
CA VAL A 49 11.89 -13.76 -3.47
C VAL A 49 10.99 -13.08 -2.42
N GLY A 50 11.58 -12.57 -1.34
CA GLY A 50 10.87 -11.86 -0.27
C GLY A 50 10.11 -12.75 0.71
N LYS A 51 10.28 -14.08 0.66
CA LYS A 51 9.62 -15.02 1.58
C LYS A 51 10.15 -14.89 3.01
N THR A 52 9.28 -15.12 3.98
CA THR A 52 9.69 -15.22 5.39
C THR A 52 10.47 -16.51 5.61
N HIS A 53 11.65 -16.37 6.22
CA HIS A 53 12.52 -17.50 6.59
C HIS A 53 11.78 -18.52 7.46
N PRO A 54 12.03 -19.84 7.29
CA PRO A 54 11.40 -20.87 8.11
C PRO A 54 11.48 -20.60 9.62
N GLY A 55 12.67 -20.25 10.13
CA GLY A 55 12.87 -19.92 11.55
C GLY A 55 12.33 -18.57 12.01
N CYS A 56 11.78 -17.76 11.11
CA CYS A 56 11.10 -16.50 11.44
C CYS A 56 9.57 -16.61 11.40
N ARG A 57 9.02 -17.72 10.91
CA ARG A 57 7.58 -17.92 10.78
C ARG A 57 6.95 -18.18 12.15
N ASN A 58 5.79 -17.58 12.37
CA ASN A 58 4.90 -17.86 13.49
C ASN A 58 3.44 -17.63 13.05
N LYS A 59 2.48 -17.91 13.93
CA LYS A 59 1.03 -17.78 13.65
C LYS A 59 0.62 -16.41 13.06
N TYR A 60 1.34 -15.35 13.39
CA TYR A 60 1.01 -13.97 13.03
C TYR A 60 2.04 -13.32 12.09
N SER A 61 3.07 -14.05 11.65
CA SER A 61 4.06 -13.53 10.71
C SER A 61 3.49 -13.50 9.30
N LEU A 62 3.84 -12.47 8.54
CA LEU A 62 3.59 -12.46 7.09
C LEU A 62 4.32 -13.62 6.40
N ASP A 63 3.74 -14.19 5.36
CA ASP A 63 4.40 -15.21 4.52
C ASP A 63 5.54 -14.64 3.67
N GLY A 64 5.45 -13.35 3.34
CA GLY A 64 6.47 -12.63 2.59
C GLY A 64 6.22 -11.13 2.52
N LEU A 65 7.16 -10.43 1.89
CA LEU A 65 7.14 -8.98 1.71
C LEU A 65 7.67 -8.59 0.33
N VAL A 66 6.87 -7.79 -0.37
CA VAL A 66 7.25 -7.14 -1.64
C VAL A 66 7.53 -5.67 -1.37
N CYS A 67 8.71 -5.20 -1.78
CA CYS A 67 9.13 -3.81 -1.65
C CYS A 67 9.50 -3.25 -3.02
N ALA A 68 8.66 -2.35 -3.54
CA ALA A 68 8.92 -1.75 -4.84
C ALA A 68 10.18 -0.87 -4.86
N CYS A 69 10.38 -0.03 -3.84
CA CYS A 69 11.53 0.87 -3.73
C CYS A 69 11.74 1.33 -2.27
N ARG A 70 12.83 2.06 -2.02
CA ARG A 70 13.07 2.71 -0.73
C ARG A 70 12.20 3.96 -0.57
N TYR A 71 11.71 4.18 0.65
CA TYR A 71 10.90 5.36 0.98
C TYR A 71 11.75 6.61 1.22
N GLN A 72 12.29 7.17 0.13
CA GLN A 72 13.15 8.36 0.15
C GLN A 72 13.03 9.18 -1.14
N GLY A 73 13.72 10.33 -1.18
CA GLY A 73 13.79 11.20 -2.35
C GLY A 73 12.43 11.49 -3.00
N ALA A 74 12.35 11.27 -4.30
CA ALA A 74 11.16 11.55 -5.10
C ALA A 74 9.93 10.73 -4.67
N VAL A 75 10.12 9.49 -4.22
CA VAL A 75 9.03 8.62 -3.76
C VAL A 75 8.41 9.17 -2.48
N LYS A 76 9.25 9.57 -1.51
CA LYS A 76 8.78 10.18 -0.26
C LYS A 76 8.04 11.49 -0.53
N ALA A 77 8.58 12.33 -1.40
CA ALA A 77 7.94 13.59 -1.79
C ALA A 77 6.60 13.35 -2.49
N ALA A 78 6.53 12.38 -3.41
CA ALA A 78 5.31 11.99 -4.11
C ALA A 78 4.24 11.54 -3.11
N ILE A 79 4.54 10.53 -2.28
CA ILE A 79 3.61 9.99 -1.28
C ILE A 79 3.12 11.07 -0.31
N ALA A 80 4.00 11.97 0.14
CA ALA A 80 3.62 13.08 1.03
C ALA A 80 2.66 14.07 0.38
N LYS A 81 2.79 14.31 -0.93
CA LYS A 81 1.94 15.21 -1.71
C LYS A 81 0.67 14.56 -2.26
N VAL A 82 0.47 13.25 -2.09
CA VAL A 82 -0.80 12.59 -2.42
C VAL A 82 -1.90 13.03 -1.44
N LYS A 83 -2.48 14.21 -1.68
CA LYS A 83 -3.70 14.71 -1.02
C LYS A 83 -4.58 15.42 -2.06
N TYR A 84 -5.80 14.91 -2.26
CA TYR A 84 -6.86 15.39 -3.19
C TYR A 84 -6.48 15.39 -4.69
N LYS A 85 -7.48 15.30 -5.59
CA LYS A 85 -7.51 15.35 -7.10
C LYS A 85 -6.26 14.94 -7.94
N TRP A 86 -5.05 15.29 -7.55
CA TRP A 86 -3.72 14.91 -8.05
C TRP A 86 -3.39 13.40 -8.00
N VAL A 87 -4.29 12.61 -7.46
CA VAL A 87 -4.06 11.21 -7.04
C VAL A 87 -4.11 10.24 -8.20
N TYR A 88 -4.90 10.50 -9.23
CA TYR A 88 -4.97 9.57 -10.36
C TYR A 88 -3.66 9.55 -11.14
N ASP A 89 -3.12 10.73 -11.47
CA ASP A 89 -1.88 10.82 -12.24
C ASP A 89 -0.65 10.41 -11.41
N ILE A 90 -0.52 10.89 -10.17
CA ILE A 90 0.58 10.47 -9.29
C ILE A 90 0.44 8.99 -8.92
N GLY A 91 -0.80 8.53 -8.71
CA GLY A 91 -1.11 7.13 -8.43
C GLY A 91 -0.70 6.22 -9.57
N LYS A 92 -0.87 6.65 -10.83
CA LYS A 92 -0.33 5.93 -11.99
C LYS A 92 1.19 5.84 -11.92
N SER A 93 1.91 6.94 -11.73
CA SER A 93 3.38 6.91 -11.63
C SER A 93 3.89 6.03 -10.48
N LEU A 94 3.20 6.05 -9.32
CA LEU A 94 3.52 5.17 -8.20
C LEU A 94 3.19 3.70 -8.50
N THR A 95 2.14 3.43 -9.26
CA THR A 95 1.78 2.07 -9.66
C THR A 95 2.75 1.52 -10.70
N ASP A 96 3.10 2.31 -11.71
CA ASP A 96 4.11 1.96 -12.71
C ASP A 96 5.42 1.56 -12.00
N LEU A 97 5.84 2.34 -11.00
CA LEU A 97 7.01 2.02 -10.18
C LEU A 97 6.88 0.68 -9.44
N ILE A 98 5.70 0.36 -8.90
CA ILE A 98 5.45 -0.92 -8.23
C ILE A 98 5.55 -2.07 -9.24
N VAL A 99 4.91 -1.92 -10.40
CA VAL A 99 4.86 -2.93 -11.47
C VAL A 99 6.26 -3.19 -12.03
N ASP A 100 7.02 -2.14 -12.32
CA ASP A 100 8.38 -2.20 -12.86
C ASP A 100 9.37 -2.94 -11.93
N ASN A 101 9.02 -3.11 -10.66
CA ASN A 101 9.85 -3.79 -9.67
C ASN A 101 9.25 -5.10 -9.16
N PHE A 102 8.03 -5.42 -9.59
CA PHE A 102 7.30 -6.59 -9.13
C PHE A 102 7.88 -7.90 -9.69
N TRP A 103 8.52 -7.87 -10.86
CA TRP A 103 9.16 -9.03 -11.49
C TRP A 103 10.25 -9.68 -10.63
N ARG A 104 10.78 -8.95 -9.62
CA ARG A 104 11.76 -9.48 -8.66
C ARG A 104 11.15 -10.49 -7.67
N TYR A 105 9.83 -10.69 -7.72
CA TYR A 105 9.07 -11.47 -6.77
C TYR A 105 8.21 -12.51 -7.50
N GLU A 106 8.25 -13.75 -7.02
CA GLU A 106 7.32 -14.80 -7.44
C GLU A 106 6.04 -14.69 -6.60
N LEU A 107 4.99 -14.15 -7.20
CA LEU A 107 3.66 -14.22 -6.60
C LEU A 107 3.05 -15.60 -6.83
N PRO A 108 2.32 -16.15 -5.85
CA PRO A 108 1.42 -17.26 -6.12
C PRO A 108 0.41 -16.87 -7.21
N SER A 109 0.03 -17.84 -8.04
CA SER A 109 -0.94 -17.63 -9.13
C SER A 109 -2.33 -17.26 -8.61
N ASP A 110 -2.70 -17.79 -7.44
CA ASP A 110 -4.01 -17.65 -6.84
C ASP A 110 -3.95 -16.71 -5.63
N ILE A 111 -3.86 -15.40 -5.91
CA ILE A 111 -3.90 -14.38 -4.85
C ILE A 111 -5.11 -13.46 -5.01
N ILE A 112 -5.54 -12.94 -3.86
CA ILE A 112 -6.54 -11.90 -3.77
C ILE A 112 -5.88 -10.63 -3.24
N LEU A 113 -5.98 -9.54 -4.01
CA LEU A 113 -5.54 -8.22 -3.57
C LEU A 113 -6.62 -7.60 -2.69
N CYS A 114 -6.32 -7.50 -1.39
CA CYS A 114 -7.17 -6.82 -0.40
C CYS A 114 -6.52 -5.52 0.07
N PRO A 115 -7.11 -4.34 -0.20
CA PRO A 115 -6.60 -3.09 0.33
C PRO A 115 -6.87 -2.98 1.84
N ILE A 116 -5.95 -2.36 2.58
CA ILE A 116 -6.20 -2.06 4.01
C ILE A 116 -7.17 -0.86 4.10
N PRO A 117 -8.30 -1.00 4.81
CA PRO A 117 -9.32 0.04 4.87
C PRO A 117 -8.90 1.23 5.75
N LEU A 118 -9.44 2.40 5.44
CA LEU A 118 -9.44 3.55 6.33
C LEU A 118 -10.73 3.55 7.16
N TYR A 119 -10.72 4.25 8.29
CA TYR A 119 -11.97 4.50 9.02
C TYR A 119 -12.82 5.50 8.21
N SER A 120 -14.14 5.33 8.22
CA SER A 120 -15.07 6.07 7.35
C SER A 120 -14.89 7.59 7.41
N ASN A 121 -14.68 8.15 8.61
CA ASN A 121 -14.43 9.60 8.77
C ASN A 121 -13.12 10.04 8.12
N ARG A 122 -12.07 9.22 8.23
CA ARG A 122 -10.79 9.50 7.55
C ARG A 122 -10.88 9.33 6.04
N GLU A 123 -11.67 8.38 5.58
CA GLU A 123 -11.90 8.22 4.14
C GLU A 123 -12.64 9.44 3.57
N LYS A 124 -13.71 9.89 4.22
CA LYS A 124 -14.42 11.13 3.86
C LYS A 124 -13.50 12.35 3.88
N TRP A 125 -12.68 12.52 4.93
CA TRP A 125 -11.74 13.63 5.04
C TRP A 125 -10.57 13.56 4.04
N ARG A 126 -10.15 12.37 3.59
CA ARG A 126 -9.13 12.22 2.54
C ARG A 126 -9.72 12.22 1.13
N GLY A 127 -11.03 12.02 1.01
CA GLY A 127 -11.78 11.84 -0.23
C GLY A 127 -11.70 10.43 -0.83
N PHE A 128 -10.67 9.63 -0.50
CA PHE A 128 -10.47 8.27 -1.02
C PHE A 128 -9.44 7.48 -0.19
N ASN A 129 -9.40 6.16 -0.38
CA ASN A 129 -8.37 5.27 0.16
C ASN A 129 -7.30 4.97 -0.90
N GLN A 130 -6.06 5.44 -0.69
CA GLN A 130 -4.92 5.22 -1.58
C GLN A 130 -4.68 3.73 -1.86
N ALA A 131 -4.77 2.89 -0.82
CA ALA A 131 -4.54 1.45 -0.93
C ALA A 131 -5.57 0.81 -1.87
N ARG A 132 -6.82 1.30 -1.82
CA ARG A 132 -7.91 0.84 -2.70
C ARG A 132 -7.61 1.12 -4.17
N ILE A 133 -7.13 2.32 -4.47
CA ILE A 133 -6.76 2.72 -5.84
C ILE A 133 -5.62 1.84 -6.35
N LEU A 134 -4.55 1.70 -5.56
CA LEU A 134 -3.40 0.86 -5.92
C LEU A 134 -3.82 -0.59 -6.16
N ALA A 135 -4.57 -1.19 -5.23
CA ALA A 135 -5.02 -2.58 -5.35
C ALA A 135 -5.87 -2.81 -6.61
N LYS A 136 -6.74 -1.87 -7.00
CA LYS A 136 -7.53 -1.97 -8.24
C LYS A 136 -6.69 -1.86 -9.53
N VAL A 137 -5.62 -1.08 -9.52
CA VAL A 137 -4.74 -0.97 -10.69
C VAL A 137 -3.86 -2.23 -10.78
N LEU A 138 -3.30 -2.67 -9.65
CA LEU A 138 -2.47 -3.88 -9.58
C LEU A 138 -3.27 -5.14 -9.95
N SER A 139 -4.54 -5.24 -9.55
CA SER A 139 -5.39 -6.38 -9.91
C SER A 139 -5.59 -6.51 -11.40
N LYS A 140 -5.83 -5.38 -12.09
CA LYS A 140 -5.92 -5.34 -13.56
C LYS A 140 -4.59 -5.71 -14.22
N GLN A 141 -3.49 -5.16 -13.72
CA GLN A 141 -2.17 -5.38 -14.31
C GLN A 141 -1.69 -6.83 -14.18
N PHE A 142 -1.88 -7.44 -13.00
CA PHE A 142 -1.47 -8.81 -12.74
C PHE A 142 -2.55 -9.85 -13.03
N ARG A 143 -3.74 -9.41 -13.49
CA ARG A 143 -4.91 -10.26 -13.73
C ARG A 143 -5.29 -11.08 -12.49
N GLN A 144 -5.21 -10.45 -11.33
CA GLN A 144 -5.49 -11.06 -10.02
C GLN A 144 -6.86 -10.63 -9.50
N SER A 145 -7.45 -11.46 -8.64
CA SER A 145 -8.71 -11.14 -7.98
C SER A 145 -8.54 -9.97 -7.03
N TYR A 146 -9.57 -9.13 -6.92
CA TYR A 146 -9.63 -8.00 -6.00
C TYR A 146 -10.90 -8.11 -5.15
N THR A 147 -10.76 -8.00 -3.82
CA THR A 147 -11.92 -7.88 -2.94
C THR A 147 -11.58 -7.13 -1.65
N GLU A 148 -12.55 -6.44 -1.09
CA GLU A 148 -12.42 -5.70 0.17
C GLU A 148 -12.84 -6.61 1.34
N VAL A 149 -11.92 -7.47 1.76
CA VAL A 149 -12.17 -8.48 2.81
C VAL A 149 -12.25 -7.86 4.20
N LEU A 150 -11.54 -6.76 4.40
CA LEU A 150 -11.42 -6.10 5.69
C LEU A 150 -12.26 -4.83 5.74
N PHE A 151 -12.92 -4.60 6.87
CA PHE A 151 -13.44 -3.28 7.22
C PHE A 151 -12.78 -2.78 8.51
N ARG A 152 -12.86 -1.47 8.73
CA ARG A 152 -12.26 -0.83 9.90
C ARG A 152 -13.34 -0.48 10.91
N THR A 153 -13.30 -1.11 12.08
CA THR A 153 -14.36 -1.05 13.11
C THR A 153 -14.38 0.27 13.87
N ARG A 154 -13.22 0.90 14.08
CA ARG A 154 -13.08 2.14 14.86
C ARG A 154 -12.00 3.05 14.31
N ASP A 155 -12.11 4.34 14.66
CA ASP A 155 -11.04 5.29 14.40
C ASP A 155 -9.85 5.05 15.33
N THR A 156 -8.65 5.35 14.84
CA THR A 156 -7.43 5.23 15.62
C THR A 156 -6.54 6.43 15.38
N LYS A 157 -5.73 6.78 16.38
CA LYS A 157 -4.70 7.81 16.23
C LYS A 157 -3.80 7.48 15.03
N PRO A 158 -3.28 8.50 14.31
CA PRO A 158 -2.26 8.28 13.30
C PRO A 158 -1.09 7.47 13.86
N GLN A 159 -0.62 6.49 13.11
CA GLN A 159 0.52 5.64 13.50
C GLN A 159 1.86 6.37 13.43
N VAL A 160 1.93 7.47 12.68
CA VAL A 160 3.12 8.31 12.55
C VAL A 160 3.41 8.94 13.91
N GLY A 161 4.64 8.78 14.41
CA GLY A 161 5.08 9.30 15.70
C GLY A 161 4.87 8.36 16.88
N LEU A 162 4.17 7.23 16.72
CA LEU A 162 3.97 6.24 17.78
C LEU A 162 5.15 5.25 17.87
N LYS A 163 5.53 4.88 19.10
CA LYS A 163 6.50 3.80 19.37
C LYS A 163 5.90 2.44 19.05
N LYS A 164 6.74 1.41 18.89
CA LYS A 164 6.31 0.05 18.49
C LYS A 164 5.16 -0.51 19.33
N LYS A 165 5.25 -0.43 20.66
CA LYS A 165 4.21 -0.93 21.58
C LYS A 165 2.88 -0.18 21.40
N GLU A 166 2.96 1.15 21.30
CA GLU A 166 1.79 2.01 21.10
C GLU A 166 1.13 1.76 19.74
N ARG A 167 1.94 1.49 18.70
CA ARG A 167 1.45 1.14 17.37
C ARG A 167 0.60 -0.12 17.39
N LEU A 168 1.07 -1.18 18.07
CA LEU A 168 0.35 -2.44 18.23
C LEU A 168 -0.96 -2.24 19.00
N GLU A 169 -0.92 -1.55 20.13
CA GLU A 169 -2.12 -1.30 20.92
C GLU A 169 -3.15 -0.46 20.17
N ASN A 170 -2.69 0.52 19.39
CA ASN A 170 -3.56 1.39 18.61
C ASN A 170 -4.27 0.67 17.45
N ILE A 171 -3.75 -0.44 16.92
CA ILE A 171 -4.41 -1.24 15.87
C ILE A 171 -5.20 -2.43 16.39
N LYS A 172 -5.03 -2.81 17.67
CA LYS A 172 -5.71 -3.95 18.28
C LYS A 172 -7.23 -3.80 18.16
N GLY A 173 -7.88 -4.81 17.58
CA GLY A 173 -9.34 -4.80 17.33
C GLY A 173 -9.81 -3.65 16.43
N ALA A 174 -8.93 -3.05 15.62
CA ALA A 174 -9.32 -1.96 14.72
C ALA A 174 -9.82 -2.44 13.35
N PHE A 175 -9.63 -3.72 13.02
CA PHE A 175 -10.01 -4.32 11.75
C PHE A 175 -10.81 -5.60 12.00
N ASP A 176 -11.73 -5.89 11.10
CA ASP A 176 -12.57 -7.09 11.14
C ASP A 176 -12.97 -7.51 9.71
N LEU A 177 -13.48 -8.73 9.53
CA LEU A 177 -13.91 -9.27 8.24
C LEU A 177 -15.22 -8.62 7.81
N HIS A 178 -15.33 -8.30 6.52
CA HIS A 178 -16.55 -7.68 5.99
C HIS A 178 -17.78 -8.57 6.32
N PRO A 179 -18.90 -8.00 6.81
CA PRO A 179 -20.06 -8.79 7.25
C PRO A 179 -20.61 -9.76 6.21
N SER A 180 -20.52 -9.41 4.92
CA SER A 180 -20.94 -10.28 3.81
C SER A 180 -20.03 -11.50 3.58
N LEU A 181 -18.89 -11.56 4.26
CA LEU A 181 -17.92 -12.65 4.21
C LEU A 181 -17.89 -13.43 5.53
N HIS A 182 -18.74 -13.08 6.51
CA HIS A 182 -18.94 -13.94 7.66
C HIS A 182 -19.48 -15.28 7.16
N PRO A 183 -18.82 -16.41 7.45
CA PRO A 183 -19.42 -17.71 7.23
C PRO A 183 -20.65 -17.77 8.12
N SER A 184 -21.84 -17.70 7.53
CA SER A 184 -23.10 -17.97 8.21
C SER A 184 -23.06 -19.43 8.69
N GLY A 185 -22.61 -19.66 9.93
CA GLY A 185 -22.57 -21.00 10.52
C GLY A 185 -21.50 -21.29 11.58
N HIS A 186 -20.52 -20.42 11.84
CA HIS A 186 -19.52 -20.68 12.88
C HIS A 186 -19.63 -19.70 14.07
N PRO A 187 -20.17 -20.14 15.23
CA PRO A 187 -20.36 -19.28 16.42
C PRO A 187 -19.06 -18.84 17.10
N GLU A 188 -17.89 -19.26 16.62
CA GLU A 188 -16.59 -18.86 17.17
C GLU A 188 -16.10 -17.50 16.64
N PHE A 189 -16.70 -16.96 15.57
CA PHE A 189 -16.34 -15.64 15.03
C PHE A 189 -17.25 -14.51 15.49
N SER A 190 -18.27 -14.78 16.33
CA SER A 190 -19.23 -13.78 16.83
C SER A 190 -18.76 -13.00 18.06
N SER A 191 -17.55 -13.25 18.55
CA SER A 191 -16.91 -12.40 19.55
C SER A 191 -15.65 -11.79 18.93
N GLY A 192 -15.58 -10.46 18.90
CA GLY A 192 -14.42 -9.67 18.46
C GLY A 192 -13.17 -9.84 19.33
N SER A 193 -12.96 -11.05 19.87
CA SER A 193 -11.89 -11.40 20.79
C SER A 193 -10.71 -12.11 20.12
N ASP A 194 -10.80 -12.57 18.88
CA ASP A 194 -9.74 -13.41 18.28
C ASP A 194 -8.96 -12.81 17.11
N ILE A 195 -9.22 -11.53 16.80
CA ILE A 195 -8.32 -10.67 16.02
C ILE A 195 -7.41 -9.88 16.98
N ARG A 196 -6.75 -10.58 17.90
CA ARG A 196 -5.72 -9.96 18.76
C ARG A 196 -4.45 -9.84 17.93
N GLY A 197 -4.06 -8.59 17.66
CA GLY A 197 -2.95 -8.20 16.79
C GLY A 197 -1.56 -8.41 17.35
#